data_AF-A0AA39VXJ3-F1
#
_entry.id   AF-A0AA39VXJ3-F1
#
_cell.length_a   1.000
_cell.length_b   1.000
_cell.length_c   1.000
_cell.angle_alpha   90.00
_cell.angle_beta   90.00
_cell.angle_gamma   90.00
#
_symmetry.space_group_name_H-M   'P 1'
#
loop_
_entity.id
_entity.type
_entity.pdbx_description
1 polymer ?
#
loop_
_entity_poly.entity_id
_entity_poly.type
_entity_poly.pdbx_seq_one_letter_code
_entity_poly.pdbx_strand_id
1 'polypeptide(L)'
;MYIKEICLEGFKSYASRTVVPGFDPYFNAITGLNGSGKSNILDSICFVLGITNLQQVRASNLQELVYKQGQAGITKATVSIVFDYSHSSVYDVKEIKLK
;
A
#
# COMPACT_ATOMS: atom_id res chain seq x y z
N MET A 1 -8.82 0.34 -16.85
CA MET A 1 -8.03 -0.29 -15.76
C MET A 1 -8.09 0.64 -14.57
N TYR A 2 -8.48 0.16 -13.40
CA TYR A 2 -8.48 0.94 -12.16
C TYR A 2 -8.09 0.04 -10.98
N ILE A 3 -7.66 0.64 -9.87
CA ILE A 3 -7.41 -0.10 -8.63
C ILE A 3 -8.77 -0.54 -8.09
N LYS A 4 -8.92 -1.83 -7.77
CA LYS A 4 -10.11 -2.37 -7.12
C LYS A 4 -9.93 -2.49 -5.61
N GLU A 5 -8.73 -2.90 -5.21
CA GLU A 5 -8.38 -3.19 -3.82
C GLU A 5 -6.90 -2.96 -3.58
N ILE A 6 -6.58 -2.46 -2.38
CA ILE A 6 -5.22 -2.41 -1.85
C ILE A 6 -5.19 -3.22 -0.55
N CYS A 7 -4.24 -4.13 -0.40
CA CYS A 7 -4.01 -4.86 0.84
C CYS A 7 -2.61 -4.53 1.37
N LEU A 8 -2.54 -4.13 2.64
CA LEU A 8 -1.31 -3.77 3.33
C LEU A 8 -1.14 -4.63 4.58
N GLU A 9 0.06 -5.12 4.85
CA GLU A 9 0.39 -5.86 6.05
C GLU A 9 1.80 -5.50 6.50
N GLY A 10 1.98 -5.10 7.76
CA GLY A 10 3.27 -4.68 8.30
C GLY A 10 3.87 -3.44 7.63
N PHE A 11 3.10 -2.66 6.87
CA PHE A 11 3.57 -1.49 6.11
C PHE A 11 3.35 -0.18 6.87
N LYS A 12 4.42 0.51 7.24
CA LYS A 12 4.42 1.81 7.93
C LYS A 12 3.52 1.89 9.18
N SER A 13 2.30 2.41 9.03
CA SER A 13 1.32 2.53 10.12
C SER A 13 0.40 1.31 10.25
N TYR A 14 0.40 0.41 9.27
CA TYR A 14 -0.46 -0.76 9.20
C TYR A 14 0.25 -1.98 9.77
N ALA A 15 0.09 -2.23 11.07
CA ALA A 15 0.71 -3.37 11.75
C ALA A 15 0.14 -4.71 11.24
N SER A 16 -1.19 -4.81 11.21
CA SER A 16 -1.92 -5.99 10.76
C SER A 16 -2.40 -5.86 9.31
N ARG A 17 -2.74 -7.00 8.71
CA ARG A 17 -3.38 -7.05 7.40
C ARG A 17 -4.62 -6.15 7.37
N THR A 18 -4.61 -5.20 6.45
CA THR A 18 -5.66 -4.20 6.23
C THR A 18 -6.01 -4.19 4.76
N VAL A 19 -7.27 -4.41 4.45
CA VAL A 19 -7.79 -4.39 3.08
C VAL A 19 -8.57 -3.09 2.89
N VAL A 20 -8.24 -2.35 1.83
CA VAL A 20 -8.94 -1.15 1.39
C VAL A 20 -9.64 -1.49 0.07
N PRO A 21 -10.90 -1.96 0.13
CA PRO A 21 -11.66 -2.33 -1.06
C PRO A 21 -12.47 -1.14 -1.59
N GLY A 22 -13.18 -1.37 -2.69
CA GLY A 22 -14.27 -0.48 -3.13
C GLY A 22 -13.81 0.82 -3.77
N PHE A 23 -12.64 0.80 -4.41
CA PHE A 23 -12.19 1.93 -5.22
C PHE A 23 -13.09 2.10 -6.44
N ASP A 24 -13.53 3.33 -6.67
CA ASP A 24 -14.32 3.74 -7.82
C ASP A 24 -13.40 3.96 -9.05
N PRO A 25 -13.84 3.65 -10.28
CA PRO A 25 -13.04 3.85 -11.49
C PRO A 25 -12.70 5.31 -11.80
N TYR A 26 -13.46 6.27 -11.28
CA TYR A 26 -13.39 7.67 -11.66
C TYR A 26 -12.85 8.57 -10.54
N PHE A 27 -13.39 8.45 -9.32
CA PHE A 27 -13.04 9.35 -8.24
C PHE A 27 -13.00 8.66 -6.88
N ASN A 28 -11.88 8.83 -6.18
CA ASN A 28 -11.68 8.29 -4.84
C ASN A 28 -11.18 9.38 -3.91
N ALA A 29 -11.70 9.40 -2.68
CA ALA A 29 -11.24 10.29 -1.62
C ALA A 29 -10.81 9.47 -0.41
N ILE A 30 -9.58 9.70 0.06
CA ILE A 30 -9.04 9.09 1.28
C ILE A 30 -9.08 10.13 2.40
N THR A 31 -9.94 9.90 3.40
CA THR A 31 -10.16 10.83 4.51
C THR A 31 -9.96 10.15 5.86
N GLY A 32 -9.89 10.93 6.95
CA GLY A 32 -9.68 10.42 8.31
C GLY A 32 -8.83 11.33 9.19
N LEU A 33 -8.75 11.01 10.48
CA LEU A 33 -8.02 11.79 11.49
C LEU A 33 -6.51 11.85 11.24
N ASN A 34 -5.84 12.86 11.79
CA ASN A 34 -4.38 12.96 11.71
C ASN A 34 -3.72 11.74 12.39
N GLY A 35 -2.67 11.20 11.76
CA GLY A 35 -1.99 9.99 12.23
C GLY A 35 -2.67 8.66 11.87
N SER A 36 -3.85 8.66 11.22
CA SER A 36 -4.57 7.41 10.88
C SER A 36 -3.97 6.59 9.71
N GLY A 37 -2.84 7.02 9.15
CA GLY A 37 -2.17 6.30 8.05
C GLY A 37 -2.61 6.65 6.64
N LYS A 38 -3.49 7.65 6.43
CA LYS A 38 -4.01 8.07 5.11
C LYS A 38 -2.93 8.19 4.03
N SER A 39 -1.89 8.99 4.30
CA SER A 39 -0.80 9.22 3.35
C SER A 39 0.02 7.95 3.09
N ASN A 40 0.03 6.99 4.01
CA ASN A 40 0.73 5.72 3.84
C ASN A 40 -0.01 4.80 2.85
N ILE A 41 -1.32 4.99 2.62
CA ILE A 41 -2.02 4.34 1.51
C ILE A 41 -1.42 4.82 0.18
N LEU A 42 -1.21 6.13 0.02
CA LEU A 42 -0.57 6.66 -1.18
C LEU A 42 0.88 6.17 -1.34
N ASP A 43 1.67 6.16 -0.26
CA ASP A 43 3.02 5.59 -0.29
C ASP A 43 3.02 4.13 -0.71
N SER A 44 2.02 3.34 -0.30
CA SER A 44 1.90 1.94 -0.66
C SER A 44 1.66 1.74 -2.16
N ILE A 45 0.87 2.63 -2.78
CA ILE A 45 0.64 2.65 -4.22
C ILE A 45 1.93 2.99 -4.96
N CYS A 46 2.59 4.06 -4.55
CA CYS A 46 3.89 4.48 -5.06
C CYS A 46 4.94 3.36 -4.97
N PHE A 47 4.99 2.68 -3.82
CA PHE A 47 5.90 1.57 -3.58
C PHE A 47 5.62 0.40 -4.54
N VAL A 48 4.38 -0.06 -4.65
CA VAL A 48 3.99 -1.18 -5.53
C VAL A 48 4.20 -0.84 -7.01
N LEU A 49 4.01 0.41 -7.41
CA LEU A 49 4.25 0.84 -8.79
C LEU A 49 5.73 0.88 -9.17
N GLY A 50 6.65 0.64 -8.23
CA GLY A 50 8.08 0.45 -8.51
C GLY A 50 8.88 1.75 -8.48
N ILE A 51 8.44 2.72 -7.68
CA ILE A 51 9.22 3.93 -7.45
C ILE A 51 10.55 3.57 -6.78
N THR A 52 11.64 3.85 -7.48
CA THR A 52 13.01 3.55 -7.03
C THR A 52 13.57 4.60 -6.07
N ASN A 53 13.04 5.83 -6.10
CA ASN A 53 13.44 6.89 -5.18
C ASN A 53 12.61 6.83 -3.90
N LEU A 54 13.22 6.33 -2.81
CA LEU A 54 12.56 6.17 -1.51
C LEU A 54 12.04 7.49 -0.89
N GLN A 55 12.60 8.64 -1.27
CA GLN A 55 12.12 9.94 -0.79
C GLN A 55 10.67 10.21 -1.24
N GLN A 56 10.25 9.69 -2.40
CA GLN A 56 8.88 9.84 -2.89
C GLN A 56 7.86 9.04 -2.07
N VAL A 57 8.31 7.95 -1.43
CA VAL A 57 7.52 7.21 -0.44
C VAL A 57 7.85 7.64 0.98
N ARG A 58 8.43 8.83 1.19
CA ARG A 58 8.68 9.42 2.51
C ARG A 58 9.45 8.46 3.43
N ALA A 59 10.51 7.87 2.90
CA ALA A 59 11.41 6.96 3.61
C ALA A 59 12.86 7.23 3.21
N SER A 60 13.78 7.10 4.16
CA SER A 60 15.22 7.24 3.93
C SER A 60 15.90 5.90 3.63
N ASN A 61 15.28 4.80 4.07
CA ASN A 61 15.73 3.43 3.87
C ASN A 61 14.52 2.49 3.77
N LEU A 62 14.74 1.23 3.36
CA LEU A 62 13.65 0.25 3.21
C LEU A 62 13.02 -0.15 4.55
N GLN A 63 13.76 -0.08 5.65
CA GLN A 63 13.27 -0.50 6.97
C GLN A 63 12.20 0.47 7.50
N GLU A 64 12.26 1.75 7.14
CA GLU A 64 11.21 2.74 7.42
C GLU A 64 9.86 2.45 6.74
N LEU A 65 9.83 1.54 5.75
CA LEU A 65 8.58 1.05 5.16
C LEU A 65 7.94 -0.07 5.99
N VAL A 66 8.70 -0.71 6.88
CA VAL A 66 8.20 -1.75 7.80
C VAL A 66 7.62 -1.11 9.05
N TYR A 67 6.55 -1.68 9.59
CA TYR A 67 5.87 -1.18 10.77
C TYR A 67 6.84 -0.99 11.95
N LYS A 68 6.90 0.24 12.46
CA LYS A 68 7.86 0.65 13.51
C LYS A 68 9.30 0.19 13.23
N GLN A 69 9.72 0.18 11.96
CA GLN A 69 11.06 -0.24 11.55
C GLN A 69 11.46 -1.65 12.01
N GLY A 70 10.48 -2.53 12.27
CA GLY A 70 10.75 -3.88 12.80
C GLY A 70 10.83 -3.98 14.32
N GLN A 71 10.86 -2.87 15.05
CA GLN A 71 11.07 -2.86 16.50
C GLN A 71 9.89 -3.45 17.30
N ALA A 72 8.72 -3.59 16.67
CA ALA A 72 7.53 -4.17 17.29
C ALA A 72 7.35 -5.67 16.99
N GLY A 73 8.42 -6.37 16.58
CA GLY A 73 8.37 -7.79 16.22
C GLY A 73 7.79 -8.10 14.83
N ILE A 74 7.36 -7.07 14.09
CA ILE A 74 6.86 -7.17 12.72
C ILE A 74 8.01 -6.77 11.78
N THR A 75 8.74 -7.76 11.28
CA THR A 75 9.96 -7.52 10.48
C THR A 75 9.74 -7.51 8.98
N LYS A 76 8.52 -7.82 8.53
CA LYS A 76 8.16 -7.92 7.11
C LYS A 76 7.03 -6.97 6.79
N ALA A 77 7.01 -6.49 5.56
CA ALA A 77 5.90 -5.72 5.03
C ALA A 77 5.47 -6.27 3.67
N THR A 78 4.17 -6.37 3.44
CA THR A 78 3.61 -6.75 2.14
C THR A 78 2.60 -5.69 1.72
N VAL A 79 2.67 -5.29 0.45
CA VAL A 79 1.63 -4.47 -0.18
C VAL A 79 1.24 -5.15 -1.49
N SER A 80 -0.07 -5.34 -1.69
CA SER A 80 -0.63 -5.84 -2.94
C SER A 80 -1.74 -4.93 -3.44
N ILE A 81 -1.80 -4.76 -4.77
CA ILE A 81 -2.83 -3.99 -5.46
C ILE A 81 -3.49 -4.90 -6.48
N VAL A 82 -4.82 -4.94 -6.45
CA VAL A 82 -5.65 -5.63 -7.44
C VAL A 82 -6.16 -4.59 -8.43
N PHE A 83 -5.89 -4.81 -9.71
CA PHE A 83 -6.42 -4.00 -10.81
C PHE A 83 -7.58 -4.71 -11.49
N ASP A 84 -8.62 -3.94 -11.78
CA ASP A 84 -9.78 -4.37 -12.56
C ASP A 84 -9.71 -3.78 -13.97
N TYR A 85 -9.97 -4.63 -14.96
CA TYR A 85 -10.11 -4.27 -16.36
C TYR A 85 -11.58 -4.42 -16.74
N SER A 86 -12.28 -3.28 -16.86
CA SER A 86 -13.72 -3.14 -17.12
C SER A 86 -14.35 -4.00 -18.22
N HIS A 87 -13.56 -4.72 -19.03
CA HIS A 87 -14.00 -5.53 -20.17
C HIS A 87 -13.46 -6.98 -20.13
N SER A 88 -12.89 -7.43 -19.02
CA SER A 88 -12.32 -8.76 -18.87
C SER A 88 -12.62 -9.30 -17.46
N SER A 89 -12.97 -10.58 -17.35
CA SER A 89 -13.10 -11.25 -16.04
C SER A 89 -11.73 -11.49 -15.36
N VAL A 90 -10.64 -10.98 -15.94
CA VAL A 90 -9.27 -11.14 -15.45
C VAL A 90 -8.89 -9.98 -14.56
N TYR A 91 -8.45 -10.31 -13.35
CA TYR A 91 -7.81 -9.38 -12.42
C TYR A 91 -6.29 -9.48 -12.54
N ASP A 92 -5.59 -8.35 -12.51
CA ASP A 92 -4.14 -8.33 -12.33
C ASP A 92 -3.80 -8.01 -10.88
N VAL A 93 -2.82 -8.70 -10.32
CA VAL A 93 -2.39 -8.53 -8.94
C VAL A 93 -0.91 -8.22 -8.93
N LYS A 94 -0.57 -7.01 -8.47
CA LYS A 94 0.82 -6.60 -8.26
C LYS A 94 1.12 -6.61 -6.77
N GLU A 95 2.08 -7.43 -6.36
CA GLU A 95 2.50 -7.56 -4.97
C GLU A 95 3.99 -7.26 -4.81
N ILE A 96 4.35 -6.52 -3.76
CA ILE A 96 5.73 -6.35 -3.33
C ILE A 96 5.86 -6.74 -1.85
N LYS A 97 6.90 -7.53 -1.55
CA LYS A 97 7.27 -7.99 -0.21
C LYS A 97 8.62 -7.42 0.19
N LEU A 98 8.67 -6.80 1.36
CA LEU A 98 9.90 -6.43 2.07
C LEU A 98 10.19 -7.52 3.11
N LYS A 99 11.42 -8.04 3.05
CA LYS A 99 11.93 -9.07 3.96
C LYS A 99 12.83 -8.49 5.03
#